data_AF-S8AFE8-F1
#
_entry.id   AF-S8AFE8-F1
#
_cell.length_a   1.000
_cell.length_b   1.000
_cell.length_c   1.000
_cell.angle_alpha   90.00
_cell.angle_beta   90.00
_cell.angle_gamma   90.00
#
_symmetry.space_group_name_H-M   'P 1'
#
loop_
_entity.id
_entity.type
_entity.pdbx_description
1 polymer ?
#
loop_
_entity_poly.entity_id
_entity_poly.type
_entity_poly.pdbx_seq_one_letter_code
_entity_poly.pdbx_strand_id
1 'polypeptide(L)'
;MVSKNLLFLVSATLVALSHSLPASAAPKTPADYRAKNPFPSKEPYIHLTTSPNPAIRVRTVLSGRAVSAPSCAGATQCETNKLIFTITLGEFVNNYRAKGVDSPPLVYDSDGCSVPKEVADFFHIDKDFPYGYAFLDSCYRHDFGYRNFKAQDRFTEPNRQKLDQKLKEDLLNQCSAQYPNANIFHPLDWLNKTWCEAVAGVYFDFVRLCGRDNCTLDAAKQLFQKVLH
;
A
#
# COMPACT_ATOMS: atom_id res chain seq x y z
N MET A 1 -18.36 -25.29 62.67
CA MET A 1 -18.44 -23.84 62.37
C MET A 1 -17.37 -23.50 61.34
N VAL A 2 -17.79 -22.85 60.25
CA VAL A 2 -17.02 -22.09 59.25
C VAL A 2 -15.82 -22.79 58.58
N SER A 3 -16.04 -23.54 57.48
CA SER A 3 -15.04 -23.64 56.38
C SER A 3 -15.54 -24.46 55.18
N LYS A 4 -16.60 -24.03 54.48
CA LYS A 4 -16.93 -24.58 53.14
C LYS A 4 -17.52 -23.57 52.14
N ASN A 5 -17.99 -22.40 52.59
CA ASN A 5 -18.69 -21.44 51.71
C ASN A 5 -17.80 -20.38 51.06
N LEU A 6 -16.49 -20.34 51.33
CA LEU A 6 -15.60 -19.34 50.73
C LEU A 6 -14.98 -19.78 49.38
N LEU A 7 -14.95 -21.09 49.08
CA LEU A 7 -14.41 -21.58 47.80
C LEU A 7 -15.39 -21.50 46.62
N PHE A 8 -16.70 -21.37 46.86
CA PHE A 8 -17.70 -21.31 45.78
C PHE A 8 -17.94 -19.88 45.23
N LEU A 9 -17.40 -18.85 45.89
CA LEU A 9 -17.61 -17.46 45.47
C LEU A 9 -16.51 -16.93 44.53
N VAL A 10 -15.38 -17.62 44.39
CA VAL A 10 -14.30 -17.22 43.46
C VAL A 10 -14.50 -17.84 42.06
N SER A 11 -15.29 -18.91 41.96
CA SER A 11 -15.57 -19.59 40.68
C SER A 11 -16.67 -18.93 39.85
N ALA A 12 -17.58 -18.16 40.48
CA ALA A 12 -18.70 -17.53 39.77
C ALA A 12 -18.34 -16.18 39.12
N THR A 13 -17.29 -15.50 39.59
CA THR A 13 -16.85 -14.20 39.05
C THR A 13 -15.85 -14.32 37.90
N LEU A 14 -15.14 -15.45 37.74
CA LEU A 14 -14.27 -15.67 36.57
C LEU A 14 -15.01 -16.21 35.34
N VAL A 15 -16.14 -16.91 35.51
CA VAL A 15 -16.89 -17.48 34.37
C VAL A 15 -17.74 -16.43 33.65
N ALA A 16 -18.19 -15.37 34.36
CA ALA A 16 -19.00 -14.30 33.78
C ALA A 16 -18.20 -13.24 32.99
N LEU A 17 -16.87 -13.33 32.93
CA LEU A 17 -16.02 -12.40 32.16
C LEU A 17 -15.54 -12.98 30.81
N SER A 18 -16.13 -14.10 30.36
CA SER A 18 -15.77 -14.74 29.08
C SER A 18 -16.74 -14.41 27.93
N HIS A 19 -17.88 -13.76 28.20
CA HIS A 19 -18.95 -13.55 27.22
C HIS A 19 -19.00 -12.15 26.59
N SER A 20 -17.95 -11.34 26.72
CA SER A 20 -17.90 -10.00 26.11
C SER A 20 -16.59 -9.66 25.43
N LEU A 21 -15.71 -10.64 25.16
CA LEU A 21 -14.65 -10.42 24.19
C LEU A 21 -15.29 -10.40 22.80
N PRO A 22 -15.24 -9.28 22.05
CA PRO A 22 -15.65 -9.30 20.67
C PRO A 22 -14.87 -10.41 19.98
N ALA A 23 -15.57 -11.26 19.21
CA ALA A 23 -14.93 -12.27 18.40
C ALA A 23 -13.77 -11.60 17.66
N SER A 24 -12.53 -11.96 18.00
CA SER A 24 -11.36 -11.52 17.24
C SER A 24 -11.66 -11.87 15.80
N ALA A 25 -11.80 -10.85 14.95
CA ALA A 25 -12.09 -11.07 13.54
C ALA A 25 -11.09 -12.11 13.03
N ALA A 26 -11.59 -13.15 12.36
CA ALA A 26 -10.73 -14.21 11.85
C ALA A 26 -9.54 -13.61 11.10
N PRO A 27 -8.32 -14.15 11.26
CA PRO A 27 -7.15 -13.63 10.56
C PRO A 27 -7.46 -13.59 9.07
N LYS A 28 -7.42 -12.39 8.48
CA LYS A 28 -7.76 -12.18 7.08
C LYS A 28 -6.80 -13.00 6.23
N THR A 29 -7.35 -13.89 5.42
CA THR A 29 -6.61 -14.77 4.51
C THR A 29 -6.25 -14.04 3.23
N PRO A 30 -5.26 -14.50 2.45
CA PRO A 30 -5.03 -14.05 1.08
C PRO A 30 -6.31 -14.01 0.23
N ALA A 31 -7.23 -14.95 0.44
CA ALA A 31 -8.52 -14.98 -0.24
C ALA A 31 -9.45 -13.83 0.17
N ASP A 32 -9.46 -13.42 1.44
CA ASP A 32 -10.25 -12.28 1.94
C ASP A 32 -9.76 -10.94 1.37
N TYR A 33 -8.45 -10.82 1.10
CA TYR A 33 -7.90 -9.65 0.42
C TYR A 33 -8.16 -9.69 -1.08
N ARG A 34 -8.06 -10.87 -1.73
CA ARG A 34 -8.39 -11.05 -3.15
C ARG A 34 -9.84 -10.71 -3.46
N ALA A 35 -10.77 -11.10 -2.58
CA ALA A 35 -12.19 -10.74 -2.72
C ALA A 35 -12.47 -9.23 -2.60
N LYS A 36 -11.58 -8.47 -1.95
CA LYS A 36 -11.68 -7.01 -1.81
C LYS A 36 -11.01 -6.23 -2.93
N ASN A 37 -10.24 -6.89 -3.79
CA ASN A 37 -9.61 -6.28 -4.95
C ASN A 37 -10.09 -6.94 -6.25
N PRO A 38 -11.30 -6.62 -6.72
CA PRO A 38 -11.92 -7.27 -7.87
C PRO A 38 -11.28 -6.86 -9.22
N PHE A 39 -10.29 -5.97 -9.22
CA PHE A 39 -9.72 -5.41 -10.45
C PHE A 39 -8.38 -6.08 -10.80
N PRO A 40 -8.22 -6.59 -12.03
CA PRO A 40 -6.98 -7.20 -12.46
C PRO A 40 -5.87 -6.15 -12.61
N SER A 41 -4.63 -6.55 -12.37
CA SER A 41 -3.40 -5.75 -12.53
C SER A 41 -3.10 -5.27 -13.97
N LYS A 42 -4.03 -5.41 -14.91
CA LYS A 42 -3.99 -4.70 -16.19
C LYS A 42 -5.36 -4.07 -16.39
N GLU A 43 -5.54 -2.86 -15.87
CA GLU A 43 -6.59 -1.97 -16.36
C GLU A 43 -5.98 -1.04 -17.41
N PRO A 44 -6.06 -1.36 -18.70
CA PRO A 44 -5.78 -0.36 -19.73
C PRO A 44 -6.86 0.73 -19.63
N TYR A 45 -6.48 1.93 -19.22
CA TYR A 45 -7.34 3.10 -19.28
C TYR A 45 -7.13 3.80 -20.62
N ILE A 46 -8.18 3.85 -21.45
CA ILE A 46 -8.12 4.54 -22.73
C ILE A 46 -8.02 6.06 -22.45
N HIS A 47 -6.86 6.64 -22.76
CA HIS A 47 -6.69 8.08 -22.82
C HIS A 47 -7.57 8.66 -23.94
N LEU A 48 -8.70 9.28 -23.58
CA LEU A 48 -9.42 10.15 -24.50
C LEU A 48 -8.57 11.40 -24.71
N THR A 49 -7.88 11.47 -25.85
CA THR A 49 -7.11 12.64 -26.24
C THR A 49 -8.05 13.83 -26.49
N THR A 50 -7.68 14.97 -25.90
CA THR A 50 -8.06 16.37 -26.21
C THR A 50 -9.45 16.89 -25.84
N SER A 51 -9.49 17.91 -24.96
CA SER A 51 -10.17 19.19 -25.22
C SER A 51 -9.73 20.29 -24.23
N PRO A 52 -9.52 21.55 -24.64
CA PRO A 52 -9.02 22.63 -23.80
C PRO A 52 -10.16 23.41 -23.13
N ASN A 53 -10.33 23.30 -21.81
CA ASN A 53 -10.83 24.45 -21.03
C ASN A 53 -10.53 24.34 -19.52
N PRO A 54 -10.05 25.40 -18.85
CA PRO A 54 -9.64 25.35 -17.46
C PRO A 54 -10.71 25.96 -16.55
N ALA A 55 -11.29 25.15 -15.67
CA ALA A 55 -11.95 25.66 -14.46
C ALA A 55 -12.10 24.57 -13.39
N ILE A 56 -11.00 24.21 -12.71
CA ILE A 56 -11.09 23.38 -11.50
C ILE A 56 -10.76 24.27 -10.30
N ARG A 57 -11.76 24.51 -9.44
CA ARG A 57 -11.60 25.21 -8.16
C ARG A 57 -11.12 24.23 -7.11
N VAL A 58 -9.91 24.42 -6.59
CA VAL A 58 -9.30 23.59 -5.54
C VAL A 58 -9.65 24.17 -4.17
N ARG A 59 -10.16 23.33 -3.25
CA ARG A 59 -10.29 23.63 -1.81
C ARG A 59 -9.07 23.05 -1.09
N THR A 60 -8.30 23.91 -0.43
CA THR A 60 -7.13 23.52 0.35
C THR A 60 -7.55 22.96 1.70
N VAL A 61 -7.17 21.72 1.99
CA VAL A 61 -7.17 21.16 3.36
C VAL A 61 -5.73 20.80 3.68
N LEU A 62 -5.17 21.42 4.71
CA LEU A 62 -3.84 21.12 5.24
C LEU A 62 -4.00 20.29 6.52
N SER A 63 -3.48 19.07 6.54
CA SER A 63 -2.73 18.55 7.70
C SER A 63 -2.10 17.19 7.38
N GLY A 64 -0.87 17.00 7.84
CA GLY A 64 -0.09 15.78 7.71
C GLY A 64 1.37 16.12 7.40
N ARG A 65 2.31 15.60 8.19
CA ARG A 65 3.76 15.82 8.02
C ARG A 65 4.20 15.16 6.71
N ALA A 66 4.06 15.90 5.62
CA ALA A 66 4.29 15.41 4.27
C ALA A 66 5.77 15.43 3.93
N VAL A 67 6.25 14.38 3.26
CA VAL A 67 7.40 14.49 2.36
C VAL A 67 7.12 15.70 1.47
N SER A 68 8.04 16.67 1.40
CA SER A 68 7.80 17.91 0.67
C SER A 68 7.42 17.56 -0.77
N ALA A 69 6.14 17.81 -1.13
CA ALA A 69 5.63 17.50 -2.44
C ALA A 69 6.52 18.18 -3.50
N PRO A 70 6.75 17.54 -4.65
CA PRO A 70 7.39 18.20 -5.79
C PRO A 70 6.68 19.52 -6.13
N SER A 71 7.39 20.45 -6.78
CA SER A 71 6.71 21.62 -7.37
C SER A 71 5.69 21.16 -8.42
N CYS A 72 4.66 21.98 -8.64
CA CYS A 72 3.69 21.78 -9.70
C CYS A 72 3.49 23.09 -10.48
N ALA A 73 3.36 22.96 -11.79
CA ALA A 73 2.92 24.00 -12.71
C ALA A 73 1.53 23.61 -13.24
N GLY A 74 0.51 24.37 -12.85
CA GLY A 74 -0.86 24.18 -13.31
C GLY A 74 -1.65 23.08 -12.58
N ALA A 75 -2.95 23.03 -12.87
CA ALA A 75 -3.93 22.21 -12.15
C ALA A 75 -3.63 20.70 -12.22
N THR A 76 -3.24 20.18 -13.38
CA THR A 76 -2.97 18.75 -13.58
C THR A 76 -1.79 18.25 -12.74
N GLN A 77 -0.68 19.00 -12.71
CA GLN A 77 0.49 18.64 -11.91
C GLN A 77 0.18 18.74 -10.40
N CYS A 78 -0.58 19.77 -9.99
CA CYS A 78 -0.94 19.93 -8.58
C CYS A 78 -1.92 18.85 -8.13
N GLU A 79 -2.86 18.42 -8.98
CA GLU A 79 -3.75 17.31 -8.67
C GLU A 79 -2.97 15.98 -8.59
N THR A 80 -2.01 15.76 -9.49
CA THR A 80 -1.09 14.61 -9.41
C THR A 80 -0.37 14.59 -8.05
N ASN A 81 0.19 15.72 -7.63
CA ASN A 81 0.89 15.82 -6.36
C ASN A 81 -0.04 15.58 -5.16
N LYS A 82 -1.27 16.12 -5.21
CA LYS A 82 -2.28 15.90 -4.17
C LYS A 82 -2.63 14.42 -4.03
N LEU A 83 -2.90 13.74 -5.14
CA LEU A 83 -3.28 12.31 -5.17
C LEU A 83 -2.18 11.40 -4.62
N ILE A 84 -0.91 11.81 -4.73
CA ILE A 84 0.24 11.02 -4.27
C ILE A 84 0.67 11.37 -2.85
N PHE A 85 0.92 12.66 -2.59
CA PHE A 85 1.66 13.10 -1.40
C PHE A 85 0.78 13.71 -0.31
N THR A 86 -0.46 14.10 -0.63
CA THR A 86 -1.33 14.80 0.32
C THR A 86 -2.39 13.89 0.90
N ILE A 87 -3.08 13.12 0.05
CA ILE A 87 -4.20 12.26 0.50
C ILE A 87 -3.71 10.92 1.04
N THR A 88 -4.54 10.30 1.87
CA THR A 88 -4.32 8.94 2.37
C THR A 88 -4.39 7.92 1.23
N LEU A 89 -3.82 6.72 1.45
CA LEU A 89 -3.89 5.65 0.45
C LEU A 89 -5.34 5.23 0.15
N GLY A 90 -6.20 5.17 1.18
CA GLY A 90 -7.62 4.85 0.99
C GLY A 90 -8.37 5.90 0.16
N GLU A 91 -8.10 7.19 0.40
CA GLU A 91 -8.65 8.25 -0.45
C GLU A 91 -8.13 8.14 -1.89
N PHE A 92 -6.85 7.86 -2.09
CA PHE A 92 -6.31 7.63 -3.43
C PHE A 92 -7.04 6.48 -4.12
N VAL A 93 -7.20 5.33 -3.46
CA VAL A 93 -7.90 4.17 -4.02
C VAL A 93 -9.34 4.52 -4.39
N ASN A 94 -10.05 5.27 -3.55
CA ASN A 94 -11.41 5.72 -3.86
C ASN A 94 -11.43 6.63 -5.10
N ASN A 95 -10.51 7.60 -5.21
CA ASN A 95 -10.39 8.46 -6.39
C ASN A 95 -10.00 7.66 -7.65
N TYR A 96 -9.04 6.75 -7.52
CA TYR A 96 -8.57 5.87 -8.60
C TYR A 96 -9.68 4.96 -9.13
N ARG A 97 -10.55 4.46 -8.25
CA ARG A 97 -11.71 3.62 -8.62
C ARG A 97 -12.87 4.44 -9.18
N ALA A 98 -13.02 5.69 -8.75
CA ALA A 98 -14.05 6.61 -9.23
C ALA A 98 -13.65 7.38 -10.51
N LYS A 99 -12.47 7.09 -11.07
CA LYS A 99 -11.99 7.72 -12.31
C LYS A 99 -12.97 7.49 -13.47
N GLY A 100 -13.15 8.51 -14.30
CA GLY A 100 -14.08 8.48 -15.42
C GLY A 100 -13.86 9.65 -16.38
N VAL A 101 -14.83 9.88 -17.27
CA VAL A 101 -14.73 10.88 -18.34
C VAL A 101 -14.48 12.31 -17.84
N ASP A 102 -14.98 12.65 -16.65
CA ASP A 102 -14.82 13.97 -16.03
C ASP A 102 -13.56 14.09 -15.16
N SER A 103 -12.76 13.02 -15.06
CA SER A 103 -11.51 13.05 -14.31
C SER A 103 -10.47 13.92 -15.03
N PRO A 104 -9.57 14.58 -14.27
CA PRO A 104 -8.43 15.26 -14.86
C PRO A 104 -7.66 14.33 -15.80
N PRO A 105 -7.08 14.84 -16.91
CA PRO A 105 -6.42 14.03 -17.94
C PRO A 105 -5.08 13.48 -17.44
N LEU A 106 -5.16 12.50 -16.54
CA LEU A 106 -4.05 11.85 -15.85
C LEU A 106 -3.89 10.41 -16.35
N VAL A 107 -2.69 9.87 -16.19
CA VAL A 107 -2.37 8.47 -16.53
C VAL A 107 -2.73 7.58 -15.36
N TYR A 108 -3.78 6.77 -15.53
CA TYR A 108 -4.23 5.83 -14.50
C TYR A 108 -3.83 4.38 -14.80
N ASP A 109 -3.21 4.09 -15.94
CA ASP A 109 -2.69 2.75 -16.25
C ASP A 109 -1.78 2.24 -15.14
N SER A 110 -1.94 0.98 -14.76
CA SER A 110 -1.09 0.33 -13.77
C SER A 110 -0.93 -1.14 -14.10
N ASP A 111 0.28 -1.65 -13.85
CA ASP A 111 0.61 -3.07 -13.92
C ASP A 111 0.71 -3.74 -12.54
N GLY A 112 0.33 -3.01 -11.49
CA GLY A 112 0.29 -3.49 -10.11
C GLY A 112 1.68 -3.68 -9.52
N CYS A 113 1.85 -4.67 -8.65
CA CYS A 113 3.14 -4.97 -8.02
C CYS A 113 4.06 -5.84 -8.92
N SER A 114 4.12 -5.51 -10.21
CA SER A 114 4.87 -6.30 -11.19
C SER A 114 6.38 -6.29 -10.87
N VAL A 115 7.02 -7.43 -11.12
CA VAL A 115 8.48 -7.59 -11.10
C VAL A 115 8.87 -8.41 -12.35
N PRO A 116 10.15 -8.40 -12.79
CA PRO A 116 10.61 -9.26 -13.88
C PRO A 116 10.12 -10.68 -13.70
N LYS A 117 9.65 -11.29 -14.79
CA LYS A 117 9.00 -12.61 -14.75
C LYS A 117 9.90 -13.65 -14.08
N GLU A 118 11.19 -13.61 -14.36
CA GLU A 118 12.19 -14.52 -13.82
C GLU A 118 12.35 -14.37 -12.30
N VAL A 119 12.18 -13.16 -11.77
CA VAL A 119 12.17 -12.88 -10.32
C VAL A 119 10.88 -13.41 -9.71
N ALA A 120 9.73 -13.12 -10.34
CA ALA A 120 8.43 -13.59 -9.88
C ALA A 120 8.38 -15.13 -9.82
N ASP A 121 8.86 -15.80 -10.87
CA ASP A 121 8.91 -17.25 -10.97
C ASP A 121 9.82 -17.85 -9.88
N PHE A 122 11.02 -17.28 -9.67
CA PHE A 122 12.01 -17.80 -8.73
C PHE A 122 11.57 -17.71 -7.27
N PHE A 123 10.89 -16.63 -6.90
CA PHE A 123 10.40 -16.42 -5.53
C PHE A 123 8.92 -16.76 -5.34
N HIS A 124 8.27 -17.32 -6.37
CA HIS A 124 6.84 -17.61 -6.38
C HIS A 124 5.97 -16.42 -5.96
N ILE A 125 6.30 -15.22 -6.47
CA ILE A 125 5.61 -13.98 -6.13
C ILE A 125 4.29 -13.91 -6.91
N ASP A 126 3.17 -13.91 -6.19
CA ASP A 126 1.88 -13.53 -6.77
C ASP A 126 1.88 -12.01 -6.99
N LYS A 127 1.68 -11.58 -8.24
CA LYS A 127 1.67 -10.15 -8.63
C LYS A 127 0.58 -9.35 -7.91
N ASP A 128 -0.56 -9.98 -7.61
CA ASP A 128 -1.71 -9.30 -7.02
C ASP A 128 -1.62 -9.35 -5.48
N PHE A 129 -0.83 -10.29 -4.95
CA PHE A 129 -0.68 -10.53 -3.53
C PHE A 129 0.74 -10.98 -3.16
N PRO A 130 1.73 -10.10 -3.33
CA PRO A 130 3.13 -10.49 -3.19
C PRO A 130 3.42 -10.95 -1.77
N TYR A 131 3.95 -12.17 -1.64
CA TYR A 131 4.22 -12.85 -0.38
C TYR A 131 3.05 -12.92 0.60
N GLY A 132 1.80 -12.86 0.13
CA GLY A 132 0.68 -12.90 1.06
C GLY A 132 0.27 -11.54 1.62
N TYR A 133 0.66 -10.42 0.99
CA TYR A 133 0.35 -9.07 1.48
C TYR A 133 -0.45 -8.22 0.49
N ALA A 134 -1.34 -7.38 1.04
CA ALA A 134 -2.23 -6.50 0.26
C ALA A 134 -1.52 -5.26 -0.29
N PHE A 135 -0.35 -5.39 -0.91
CA PHE A 135 0.46 -4.26 -1.41
C PHE A 135 -0.05 -3.59 -2.68
N LEU A 136 -1.04 -4.18 -3.34
CA LEU A 136 -1.52 -3.77 -4.66
C LEU A 136 -1.96 -2.29 -4.71
N ASP A 137 -2.65 -1.78 -3.69
CA ASP A 137 -3.05 -0.36 -3.66
C ASP A 137 -1.84 0.58 -3.60
N SER A 138 -0.77 0.21 -2.86
CA SER A 138 0.47 0.98 -2.81
C SER A 138 1.16 1.00 -4.18
N CYS A 139 1.18 -0.14 -4.87
CA CYS A 139 1.74 -0.26 -6.22
C CYS A 139 0.93 0.58 -7.23
N TYR A 140 -0.41 0.58 -7.15
CA TYR A 140 -1.25 1.45 -7.98
C TYR A 140 -0.91 2.93 -7.82
N ARG A 141 -0.64 3.38 -6.59
CA ARG A 141 -0.24 4.77 -6.35
C ARG A 141 1.17 5.09 -6.88
N HIS A 142 2.08 4.13 -6.78
CA HIS A 142 3.44 4.27 -7.30
C HIS A 142 3.46 4.36 -8.83
N ASP A 143 2.74 3.46 -9.52
CA ASP A 143 2.58 3.48 -10.97
C ASP A 143 1.95 4.78 -11.46
N PHE A 144 0.86 5.21 -10.81
CA PHE A 144 0.22 6.49 -11.09
C PHE A 144 1.23 7.64 -11.01
N GLY A 145 2.05 7.67 -9.96
CA GLY A 145 3.09 8.69 -9.81
C GLY A 145 4.16 8.63 -10.89
N TYR A 146 4.72 7.46 -11.15
CA TYR A 146 5.75 7.27 -12.17
C TYR A 146 5.28 7.70 -13.55
N ARG A 147 4.11 7.22 -13.98
CA ARG A 147 3.57 7.48 -15.32
C ARG A 147 3.20 8.95 -15.51
N ASN A 148 2.55 9.57 -14.53
CA ASN A 148 2.21 10.99 -14.63
C ASN A 148 3.43 11.90 -14.56
N PHE A 149 4.42 11.63 -13.72
CA PHE A 149 5.63 12.45 -13.68
C PHE A 149 6.44 12.35 -14.99
N LYS A 150 6.46 11.17 -15.63
CA LYS A 150 7.03 10.98 -16.97
C LYS A 150 6.25 11.75 -18.03
N ALA A 151 4.92 11.62 -18.05
CA ALA A 151 4.05 12.33 -18.99
C ALA A 151 4.03 13.86 -18.80
N GLN A 152 4.46 14.35 -17.63
CA GLN A 152 4.52 15.77 -17.28
C GLN A 152 5.95 16.33 -17.35
N ASP A 153 6.89 15.59 -17.97
CA ASP A 153 8.29 16.00 -18.19
C ASP A 153 9.01 16.45 -16.92
N ARG A 154 8.67 15.84 -15.77
CA ARG A 154 9.24 16.18 -14.46
C ARG A 154 9.72 14.95 -13.67
N PHE A 155 9.98 13.86 -14.38
CA PHE A 155 10.54 12.63 -13.83
C PHE A 155 12.06 12.74 -13.64
N THR A 156 12.46 13.56 -12.66
CA THR A 156 13.86 13.74 -12.26
C THR A 156 14.23 12.77 -11.13
N GLU A 157 15.51 12.46 -10.95
CA GLU A 157 15.96 11.61 -9.83
C GLU A 157 15.45 12.05 -8.45
N PRO A 158 15.47 13.35 -8.07
CA PRO A 158 14.87 13.80 -6.81
C PRO A 158 13.37 13.51 -6.71
N ASN A 159 12.62 13.67 -7.79
CA ASN A 159 11.19 13.37 -7.81
C ASN A 159 10.94 11.86 -7.75
N ARG A 160 11.74 11.06 -8.47
CA ARG A 160 11.70 9.59 -8.39
C ARG A 160 11.92 9.10 -6.97
N GLN A 161 12.91 9.65 -6.27
CA GLN A 161 13.17 9.30 -4.86
C GLN A 161 12.00 9.65 -3.93
N LYS A 162 11.30 10.77 -4.18
CA LYS A 162 10.08 11.12 -3.43
C LYS A 162 8.95 10.13 -3.71
N LEU A 163 8.77 9.70 -4.96
CA LEU A 163 7.79 8.67 -5.34
C LEU A 163 8.10 7.32 -4.66
N ASP A 164 9.36 6.88 -4.70
CA ASP A 164 9.79 5.63 -4.06
C ASP A 164 9.64 5.69 -2.54
N GLN A 165 9.97 6.84 -1.93
CA GLN A 165 9.77 7.06 -0.50
C GLN A 165 8.28 6.99 -0.14
N LYS A 166 7.41 7.54 -1.01
CA LYS A 166 5.97 7.48 -0.80
C LYS A 166 5.44 6.04 -0.89
N LEU A 167 5.93 5.25 -1.84
CA LEU A 167 5.64 3.81 -1.90
C LEU A 167 6.00 3.12 -0.58
N LYS A 168 7.20 3.36 -0.04
CA LYS A 168 7.61 2.75 1.23
C LYS A 168 6.66 3.08 2.37
N GLU A 169 6.27 4.34 2.51
CA GLU A 169 5.30 4.76 3.52
C GLU A 169 3.98 4.01 3.38
N ASP A 170 3.52 3.82 2.14
CA ASP A 170 2.24 3.18 1.86
C ASP A 170 2.26 1.68 2.17
N LEU A 171 3.35 0.99 1.79
CA LEU A 171 3.55 -0.41 2.12
C LEU A 171 3.55 -0.62 3.66
N LEU A 172 4.27 0.22 4.40
CA LEU A 172 4.31 0.16 5.87
C LEU A 172 2.95 0.48 6.52
N ASN A 173 2.22 1.44 5.95
CA ASN A 173 0.86 1.76 6.40
C ASN A 173 -0.08 0.56 6.17
N GLN A 174 0.05 -0.13 5.05
CA GLN A 174 -0.73 -1.34 4.77
C GLN A 174 -0.35 -2.48 5.70
N CYS A 175 0.93 -2.67 6.05
CA CYS A 175 1.34 -3.63 7.07
C CYS A 175 0.68 -3.31 8.42
N SER A 176 0.71 -2.05 8.84
CA SER A 176 0.06 -1.62 10.09
C SER A 176 -1.46 -1.80 10.06
N ALA A 177 -2.11 -1.57 8.92
CA ALA A 177 -3.55 -1.76 8.76
C ALA A 177 -3.98 -3.24 8.70
N GLN A 178 -3.12 -4.12 8.18
CA GLN A 178 -3.36 -5.56 8.17
C GLN A 178 -3.21 -6.17 9.56
N TYR A 179 -2.29 -5.66 10.38
CA TYR A 179 -2.00 -6.15 11.72
C TYR A 179 -2.20 -5.07 12.80
N PRO A 180 -3.45 -4.60 13.03
CA PRO A 180 -3.73 -3.51 13.95
C PRO A 180 -3.45 -3.87 15.42
N ASN A 181 -3.43 -5.16 15.76
CA ASN A 181 -3.21 -5.66 17.12
C ASN A 181 -1.77 -6.14 17.36
N ALA A 182 -0.83 -5.92 16.42
CA ALA A 182 0.56 -6.32 16.54
C ALA A 182 1.26 -5.63 17.73
N ASN A 183 1.24 -6.30 18.88
CA ASN A 183 1.85 -5.86 20.12
C ASN A 183 2.33 -7.08 20.94
N ILE A 184 2.96 -6.83 22.09
CA ILE A 184 3.57 -7.89 22.92
C ILE A 184 2.57 -8.95 23.41
N PHE A 185 1.27 -8.62 23.48
CA PHE A 185 0.21 -9.55 23.88
C PHE A 185 -0.36 -10.36 22.71
N HIS A 186 0.02 -10.02 21.47
CA HIS A 186 -0.33 -10.76 20.25
C HIS A 186 0.94 -11.10 19.45
N PRO A 187 1.78 -12.03 19.95
CA PRO A 187 3.10 -12.30 19.38
C PRO A 187 3.05 -12.75 17.92
N LEU A 188 2.00 -13.46 17.50
CA LEU A 188 1.83 -13.88 16.10
C LEU A 188 1.56 -12.68 15.17
N ASP A 189 0.70 -11.74 15.56
CA ASP A 189 0.44 -10.53 14.77
C ASP A 189 1.68 -9.63 14.70
N TRP A 190 2.45 -9.56 15.79
CA TRP A 190 3.72 -8.86 15.82
C TRP A 190 4.72 -9.46 14.83
N LEU A 191 4.93 -10.79 14.85
CA LEU A 191 5.81 -11.48 13.90
C LEU A 191 5.35 -11.28 12.45
N ASN A 192 4.06 -11.40 12.16
CA ASN A 192 3.51 -11.22 10.82
C ASN A 192 3.67 -9.77 10.32
N LYS A 193 3.49 -8.78 11.21
CA LYS A 193 3.73 -7.38 10.88
C LYS A 193 5.20 -7.11 10.58
N THR A 194 6.11 -7.62 11.41
CA THR A 194 7.55 -7.48 11.19
C THR A 194 7.98 -8.11 9.87
N TRP A 195 7.43 -9.29 9.52
CA TRP A 195 7.66 -9.92 8.23
C TRP A 195 7.12 -9.06 7.07
N CYS A 196 5.92 -8.50 7.20
CA CYS A 196 5.33 -7.59 6.22
C CYS A 196 6.24 -6.37 5.97
N GLU A 197 6.74 -5.74 7.04
CA GLU A 197 7.63 -4.58 6.96
C GLU A 197 8.97 -4.92 6.30
N ALA A 198 9.50 -6.14 6.53
CA ALA A 198 10.71 -6.63 5.86
C ALA A 198 10.50 -6.79 4.36
N VAL A 199 9.40 -7.43 3.94
CA VAL A 199 9.04 -7.56 2.52
C VAL A 199 8.81 -6.18 1.89
N ALA A 200 8.13 -5.27 2.58
CA ALA A 200 7.95 -3.89 2.13
C ALA A 200 9.29 -3.17 1.90
N GLY A 201 10.28 -3.40 2.78
CA GLY A 201 11.64 -2.89 2.63
C GLY A 201 12.31 -3.38 1.35
N VAL A 202 12.18 -4.67 1.04
CA VAL A 202 12.76 -5.22 -0.19
C VAL A 202 12.05 -4.74 -1.44
N TYR A 203 10.73 -4.56 -1.41
CA TYR A 203 10.01 -3.90 -2.51
C TYR A 203 10.54 -2.49 -2.78
N PHE A 204 10.75 -1.71 -1.71
CA PHE A 204 11.34 -0.38 -1.83
C PHE A 204 12.76 -0.40 -2.40
N ASP A 205 13.61 -1.32 -1.95
CA ASP A 205 14.98 -1.45 -2.47
C ASP A 205 14.98 -1.90 -3.92
N PHE A 206 14.07 -2.80 -4.29
CA PHE A 206 13.88 -3.29 -5.65
C PHE A 206 13.49 -2.15 -6.61
N VAL A 207 12.48 -1.33 -6.28
CA VAL A 207 12.08 -0.22 -7.17
C VAL A 207 13.21 0.82 -7.32
N ARG A 208 14.04 1.01 -6.30
CA ARG A 208 15.19 1.93 -6.37
C ARG A 208 16.33 1.38 -7.21
N LEU A 209 16.55 0.07 -7.16
CA LEU A 209 17.51 -0.63 -8.01
C LEU A 209 17.07 -0.53 -9.47
N CYS A 210 15.84 -0.91 -9.75
CA CYS A 210 15.33 -1.05 -11.11
C CYS A 210 14.93 0.29 -11.76
N GLY A 211 14.53 1.28 -10.97
CA GLY A 211 14.24 2.63 -11.45
C GLY A 211 15.47 3.43 -11.91
N ARG A 212 16.69 2.90 -11.74
CA ARG A 212 17.96 3.47 -12.22
C ARG A 212 18.57 2.69 -13.39
N ASP A 213 17.77 1.86 -14.06
CA ASP A 213 18.21 0.95 -15.13
C ASP A 213 19.28 -0.08 -14.71
N ASN A 214 19.52 -0.25 -13.41
CA ASN A 214 20.47 -1.22 -12.84
C ASN A 214 19.78 -2.54 -12.45
N CYS A 215 18.64 -2.85 -13.07
CA CYS A 215 17.83 -4.03 -12.78
C CYS A 215 18.43 -5.27 -13.44
N THR A 216 19.45 -5.88 -12.83
CA THR A 216 19.91 -7.22 -13.24
C THR A 216 19.14 -8.28 -12.46
N LEU A 217 18.89 -9.43 -13.10
CA LEU A 217 18.24 -10.57 -12.47
C LEU A 217 18.99 -10.99 -11.19
N ASP A 218 20.32 -10.97 -11.21
CA ASP A 218 21.14 -11.35 -10.06
C ASP A 218 21.05 -10.34 -8.91
N ALA A 219 21.06 -9.05 -9.22
CA ALA A 219 20.89 -8.02 -8.19
C ALA A 219 19.49 -8.08 -7.56
N ALA A 220 18.45 -8.32 -8.37
CA ALA A 220 17.10 -8.54 -7.86
C ALA A 220 17.03 -9.79 -6.96
N LYS A 221 17.62 -10.92 -7.39
CA LYS A 221 17.69 -12.14 -6.58
C LYS A 221 18.40 -11.92 -5.24
N GLN A 222 19.53 -11.21 -5.25
CA GLN A 222 20.27 -10.88 -4.02
C GLN A 222 19.44 -10.02 -3.05
N LEU A 223 18.60 -9.11 -3.55
CA LEU A 223 17.71 -8.32 -2.69
C LEU A 223 16.67 -9.22 -2.00
N PHE A 224 15.96 -10.05 -2.76
CA PHE A 224 14.91 -10.91 -2.21
C PHE A 224 15.45 -12.04 -1.31
N GLN A 225 16.68 -12.50 -1.53
CA GLN A 225 17.35 -13.43 -0.61
C GLN A 225 17.55 -12.87 0.80
N LYS A 226 17.71 -11.55 0.96
CA LYS A 226 17.84 -10.92 2.29
C LYS A 226 16.58 -11.02 3.14
N VAL A 227 15.44 -11.30 2.53
CA VAL A 227 14.19 -11.53 3.28
C VAL A 227 14.18 -12.92 3.90
N LEU A 228 14.82 -13.91 3.25
CA LEU A 228 14.76 -15.32 3.63
C LEU A 228 15.76 -15.72 4.74
N HIS A 229 16.65 -14.81 5.14
CA HIS A 229 17.73 -15.01 6.12
C HIS A 229 17.61 -14.00 7.26
#